data_AF-T0I788-F1
#
_entry.id   AF-T0I788-F1
#
_cell.length_a   1.000
_cell.length_b   1.000
_cell.length_c   1.000
_cell.angle_alpha   90.00
_cell.angle_beta   90.00
_cell.angle_gamma   90.00
#
_symmetry.space_group_name_H-M   'P 1'
#
loop_
_entity.id
_entity.type
_entity.pdbx_description
1 polymer ?
#
loop_
_entity_poly.entity_id
_entity_poly.type
_entity_poly.pdbx_seq_one_letter_code
_entity_poly.pdbx_strand_id
1 'polypeptide(L)'
;MDELVKEEQRGFFRGNRAGCAFAAFAAKDPVKYGWRSLVIPVSPDAIGLQLRNAIDSPDTQALSLIFPSVQSANDVLALAGACLETGLFHDEGFDRETLKFIRLRAHVDENVSWVTGFGPFDFLPLTRQAPHCELTIRVKPRPDYGWHFKPPIEGIIHLADLDMVGLSDKNLRRLWQVSFQTTQKILGHAPDDESAAKTTFVIPI
;
A
#
# COMPACT_ATOMS: atom_id res chain seq x y z
N MET A 1 18.71 -2.54 13.12
CA MET A 1 18.39 -3.16 11.82
C MET A 1 17.07 -2.60 11.30
N ASP A 2 16.01 -2.66 12.11
CA ASP A 2 14.66 -2.20 11.72
C ASP A 2 14.58 -0.73 11.30
N GLU A 3 15.24 0.18 12.02
CA GLU A 3 15.23 1.62 11.65
C GLU A 3 15.93 1.90 10.30
N LEU A 4 16.95 1.11 9.94
CA LEU A 4 17.59 1.21 8.63
C LEU A 4 16.64 0.74 7.52
N VAL A 5 16.00 -0.41 7.72
CA VAL A 5 14.99 -0.96 6.79
C VAL A 5 13.86 0.05 6.57
N LYS A 6 13.32 0.62 7.65
CA LYS A 6 12.28 1.66 7.58
C LYS A 6 12.77 2.89 6.83
N GLU A 7 14.00 3.33 7.05
CA GLU A 7 14.55 4.52 6.39
C GLU A 7 14.80 4.31 4.89
N GLU A 8 15.28 3.14 4.48
CA GLU A 8 15.44 2.76 3.08
C GLU A 8 14.09 2.73 2.36
N GLN A 9 13.10 2.08 2.98
CA GLN A 9 11.74 2.00 2.47
C GLN A 9 11.09 3.39 2.39
N ARG A 10 11.24 4.22 3.43
CA ARG A 10 10.80 5.62 3.43
C ARG A 10 11.52 6.45 2.38
N GLY A 11 12.80 6.19 2.12
CA GLY A 11 13.59 6.81 1.06
C GLY A 11 13.02 6.52 -0.33
N PHE A 12 12.55 5.28 -0.56
CA PHE A 12 11.81 4.92 -1.78
C PHE A 12 10.57 5.80 -2.01
N PHE A 13 9.70 5.93 -1.00
CA PHE A 13 8.52 6.77 -1.12
C PHE A 13 8.85 8.26 -1.26
N ARG A 14 9.74 8.81 -0.42
CA ARG A 14 10.16 10.24 -0.49
C ARG A 14 10.70 10.63 -1.86
N GLY A 15 11.39 9.72 -2.55
CA GLY A 15 11.88 9.90 -3.92
C GLY A 15 10.80 9.84 -5.00
N ASN A 16 9.53 9.64 -4.64
CA ASN A 16 8.39 9.43 -5.54
C ASN A 16 8.59 8.27 -6.52
N ARG A 17 9.37 7.24 -6.11
CA ARG A 17 9.65 6.06 -6.94
C ARG A 17 8.42 5.15 -7.08
N ALA A 18 7.48 5.24 -6.14
CA ALA A 18 6.17 4.59 -6.26
C ALA A 18 5.23 5.27 -7.29
N GLY A 19 5.62 6.42 -7.85
CA GLY A 19 4.77 7.23 -8.72
C GLY A 19 3.60 7.90 -8.00
N CYS A 20 3.51 7.81 -6.68
CA CYS A 20 2.44 8.37 -5.87
C CYS A 20 2.92 9.63 -5.13
N ALA A 21 2.48 10.80 -5.59
CA ALA A 21 2.86 12.08 -4.97
C ALA A 21 2.30 12.24 -3.56
N PHE A 22 1.16 11.61 -3.24
CA PHE A 22 0.62 11.54 -1.87
C PHE A 22 1.60 10.82 -0.94
N ALA A 23 2.04 9.62 -1.34
CA ALA A 23 3.03 8.86 -0.60
C ALA A 23 4.35 9.62 -0.48
N ALA A 24 4.82 10.25 -1.57
CA ALA A 24 6.05 11.04 -1.54
C ALA A 24 5.97 12.25 -0.60
N PHE A 25 4.80 12.87 -0.50
CA PHE A 25 4.57 13.99 0.41
C PHE A 25 4.46 13.51 1.86
N ALA A 26 3.65 12.48 2.11
CA ALA A 26 3.43 11.93 3.44
C ALA A 26 4.71 11.31 4.03
N ALA A 27 5.54 10.65 3.21
CA ALA A 27 6.78 10.05 3.65
C ALA A 27 7.85 11.05 4.13
N LYS A 28 7.68 12.35 3.87
CA LYS A 28 8.57 13.40 4.41
C LYS A 28 8.30 13.69 5.89
N ASP A 29 7.07 13.48 6.33
CA ASP A 29 6.64 13.67 7.72
C ASP A 29 5.58 12.62 8.07
N PRO A 30 5.99 11.34 8.18
CA PRO A 30 5.03 10.24 8.36
C PRO A 30 4.22 10.37 9.65
N VAL A 31 4.79 10.97 10.70
CA VAL A 31 4.08 11.20 11.97
C VAL A 31 2.91 12.14 11.78
N LYS A 32 3.10 13.27 11.09
CA LYS A 32 2.02 14.23 10.81
C LYS A 32 0.85 13.61 10.05
N TYR A 33 1.13 12.66 9.15
CA TYR A 33 0.12 12.02 8.30
C TYR A 33 -0.36 10.69 8.84
N GLY A 34 -0.03 10.35 10.09
CA GLY A 34 -0.45 9.10 10.73
C GLY A 34 0.03 7.84 9.99
N TRP A 35 1.17 7.91 9.31
CA TRP A 35 1.75 6.80 8.58
C TRP A 35 2.73 6.04 9.49
N ARG A 36 2.26 4.92 10.04
CA ARG A 36 3.02 4.05 10.93
C ARG A 36 3.71 2.94 10.13
N SER A 37 5.00 2.72 10.34
CA SER A 37 5.77 1.64 9.70
C SER A 37 6.38 0.70 10.73
N LEU A 38 6.25 -0.60 10.49
CA LEU A 38 6.74 -1.66 11.37
C LEU A 38 7.48 -2.70 10.54
N VAL A 39 8.61 -3.17 11.07
CA VAL A 39 9.32 -4.35 10.53
C VAL A 39 8.85 -5.54 11.35
N ILE A 40 8.27 -6.55 10.70
CA ILE A 40 7.67 -7.70 11.37
C ILE A 40 8.00 -9.00 10.64
N PRO A 41 7.98 -10.16 11.33
CA PRO A 41 8.07 -11.45 10.66
C PRO A 41 6.79 -11.76 9.86
N VAL A 42 6.91 -12.68 8.91
CA VAL A 42 5.74 -13.30 8.26
C VAL A 42 5.09 -14.25 9.27
N SER A 43 4.03 -13.78 9.93
CA SER A 43 3.29 -14.54 10.94
C SER A 43 1.85 -14.04 11.00
N PRO A 44 0.83 -14.93 10.92
CA PRO A 44 -0.57 -14.52 11.05
C PRO A 44 -0.83 -13.74 12.34
N ASP A 45 -0.28 -14.19 13.46
CA ASP A 45 -0.44 -13.55 14.77
C ASP A 45 0.15 -12.13 14.78
N ALA A 46 1.37 -11.97 14.26
CA ALA A 46 2.03 -10.67 14.20
C ALA A 46 1.28 -9.69 13.27
N ILE A 47 0.90 -10.14 12.07
CA ILE A 47 0.16 -9.34 11.09
C ILE A 47 -1.18 -8.91 11.68
N GLY A 48 -1.95 -9.86 12.23
CA GLY A 48 -3.28 -9.60 12.77
C GLY A 48 -3.24 -8.68 13.99
N LEU A 49 -2.26 -8.86 14.88
CA LEU A 49 -2.06 -7.97 16.02
C LEU A 49 -1.77 -6.53 15.57
N GLN A 50 -0.85 -6.33 14.63
CA GLN A 50 -0.49 -4.99 14.20
C GLN A 50 -1.61 -4.30 13.41
N LEU A 51 -2.37 -5.05 12.60
CA LEU A 51 -3.52 -4.48 11.91
C LEU A 51 -4.59 -4.01 12.90
N ARG A 52 -4.99 -4.84 13.87
CA ARG A 52 -5.96 -4.45 14.91
C ARG A 52 -5.47 -3.22 15.70
N ASN A 53 -4.23 -3.24 16.16
CA ASN A 53 -3.63 -2.10 16.87
C ASN A 53 -3.64 -0.81 16.04
N ALA A 54 -3.50 -0.89 14.71
CA ALA A 54 -3.56 0.26 13.83
C ALA A 54 -5.00 0.76 13.61
N ILE A 55 -5.97 -0.16 13.54
CA ILE A 55 -7.40 0.17 13.48
C ILE A 55 -7.84 0.87 14.76
N ASP A 56 -7.45 0.36 15.93
CA ASP A 56 -7.82 0.93 17.24
C ASP A 56 -7.10 2.24 17.56
N SER A 57 -5.95 2.49 16.93
CA SER A 57 -5.17 3.72 17.14
C SER A 57 -5.81 4.92 16.43
N PRO A 58 -6.16 6.01 17.16
CA PRO A 58 -6.69 7.22 16.54
C PRO A 58 -5.64 7.95 15.68
N ASP A 59 -4.36 7.77 16.02
CA ASP A 59 -3.25 8.45 15.35
C ASP A 59 -2.75 7.72 14.09
N THR A 60 -3.19 6.49 13.87
CA THR A 60 -2.76 5.70 12.70
C THR A 60 -3.79 5.82 11.58
N GLN A 61 -3.38 6.45 10.48
CA GLN A 61 -4.14 6.56 9.23
C GLN A 61 -3.73 5.49 8.23
N ALA A 62 -2.44 5.20 8.13
CA ALA A 62 -1.87 4.17 7.28
C ALA A 62 -0.86 3.32 8.03
N LEU A 63 -0.88 2.02 7.75
CA LEU A 63 0.02 1.01 8.30
C LEU A 63 0.87 0.43 7.17
N SER A 64 2.19 0.49 7.33
CA SER A 64 3.16 -0.25 6.54
C SER A 64 3.72 -1.40 7.37
N LEU A 65 3.50 -2.63 6.90
CA LEU A 65 4.14 -3.83 7.42
C LEU A 65 5.27 -4.23 6.46
N ILE A 66 6.51 -4.18 6.94
CA ILE A 66 7.71 -4.43 6.14
C ILE A 66 8.28 -5.80 6.53
N PHE A 67 8.57 -6.63 5.53
CA PHE A 67 8.98 -8.02 5.67
C PHE A 67 10.33 -8.28 4.97
N PRO A 68 11.48 -7.96 5.59
CA PRO A 68 12.80 -8.16 4.99
C PRO A 68 13.13 -9.62 4.66
N SER A 69 12.44 -10.58 5.29
CA SER A 69 12.61 -12.02 5.05
C SER A 69 11.93 -12.51 3.77
N VAL A 70 11.08 -11.70 3.13
CA VAL A 70 10.36 -12.08 1.91
C VAL A 70 11.22 -11.69 0.70
N GLN A 71 11.85 -12.69 0.06
CA GLN A 71 12.88 -12.47 -0.96
C GLN A 71 12.57 -13.15 -2.31
N SER A 72 11.46 -13.89 -2.41
CA SER A 72 11.06 -14.60 -3.62
C SER A 72 9.54 -14.59 -3.84
N ALA A 73 9.09 -15.01 -5.02
CA ALA A 73 7.67 -15.20 -5.32
C ALA A 73 7.00 -16.21 -4.38
N ASN A 74 7.71 -17.27 -3.99
CA ASN A 74 7.22 -18.26 -3.02
C ASN A 74 7.03 -17.64 -1.63
N ASP A 75 7.92 -16.72 -1.22
CA ASP A 75 7.74 -16.01 0.04
C ASP A 75 6.56 -15.05 -0.02
N VAL A 76 6.30 -14.43 -1.17
CA VAL A 76 5.11 -13.58 -1.39
C VAL A 76 3.83 -14.42 -1.27
N LEU A 77 3.81 -15.64 -1.80
CA LEU A 77 2.70 -16.58 -1.61
C LEU A 77 2.52 -16.95 -0.14
N ALA A 78 3.61 -17.25 0.58
CA ALA A 78 3.56 -17.54 2.00
C ALA A 78 3.05 -16.34 2.82
N LEU A 79 3.46 -15.12 2.47
CA LEU A 79 2.97 -13.89 3.07
C LEU A 79 1.47 -13.69 2.83
N ALA A 80 1.01 -13.90 1.59
CA ALA A 80 -0.41 -13.81 1.25
C ALA A 80 -1.23 -14.85 2.04
N GLY A 81 -0.75 -16.10 2.11
CA GLY A 81 -1.35 -17.15 2.95
C GLY A 81 -1.44 -16.75 4.42
N ALA A 82 -0.34 -16.23 5.00
CA ALA A 82 -0.32 -15.77 6.38
C ALA A 82 -1.30 -14.62 6.64
N CYS A 83 -1.54 -13.73 5.66
CA CYS A 83 -2.56 -12.69 5.77
C CYS A 83 -3.97 -13.30 5.81
N LEU A 84 -4.27 -14.27 4.94
CA LEU A 84 -5.57 -14.92 4.87
C LEU A 84 -5.87 -15.74 6.14
N GLU A 85 -4.88 -16.41 6.72
CA GLU A 85 -5.00 -17.16 7.97
C GLU A 85 -5.42 -16.30 9.17
N THR A 86 -5.19 -14.98 9.13
CA THR A 86 -5.64 -14.07 10.20
C THR A 86 -7.17 -13.93 10.27
N GLY A 87 -7.90 -14.26 9.19
CA GLY A 87 -9.31 -13.95 9.03
C GLY A 87 -9.63 -12.45 8.86
N LEU A 88 -8.63 -11.57 8.90
CA LEU A 88 -8.78 -10.12 8.70
C LEU A 88 -8.55 -9.70 7.24
N PHE A 89 -8.20 -10.65 6.38
CA PHE A 89 -8.01 -10.42 4.95
C PHE A 89 -8.81 -11.42 4.13
N HIS A 90 -9.21 -10.98 2.95
CA HIS A 90 -9.61 -11.85 1.86
C HIS A 90 -8.84 -11.50 0.58
N ASP A 91 -8.83 -12.42 -0.38
CA ASP A 91 -8.19 -12.25 -1.69
C ASP A 91 -9.25 -12.23 -2.79
N GLU A 92 -9.25 -11.17 -3.60
CA GLU A 92 -10.05 -11.04 -4.83
C GLU A 92 -9.19 -11.28 -6.08
N GLY A 93 -8.09 -12.00 -5.90
CA GLY A 93 -7.12 -12.35 -6.92
C GLY A 93 -7.68 -13.23 -8.02
N PHE A 94 -6.91 -13.40 -9.07
CA PHE A 94 -7.21 -14.30 -10.18
C PHE A 94 -5.92 -14.70 -10.88
N ASP A 95 -5.98 -15.79 -11.64
CA ASP A 95 -4.85 -16.29 -12.40
C ASP A 95 -5.05 -16.00 -13.90
N ARG A 96 -3.96 -15.67 -14.58
CA ARG A 96 -3.80 -15.71 -16.04
C ARG A 96 -2.81 -16.83 -16.37
N GLU A 97 -2.67 -17.16 -17.64
CA GLU A 97 -1.88 -18.30 -18.13
C GLU A 97 -0.49 -18.46 -17.47
N THR A 98 0.22 -17.36 -17.23
CA THR A 98 1.57 -17.36 -16.64
C THR A 98 1.72 -16.47 -15.39
N LEU A 99 0.63 -15.84 -14.94
CA LEU A 99 0.68 -14.82 -13.89
C LEU A 99 -0.43 -15.02 -12.86
N LYS A 100 -0.08 -14.95 -11.59
CA LYS A 100 -1.03 -14.90 -10.48
C LYS A 100 -1.17 -13.49 -9.95
N PHE A 101 -2.40 -12.98 -9.93
CA PHE A 101 -2.74 -11.69 -9.36
C PHE A 101 -3.24 -11.90 -7.94
N ILE A 102 -2.56 -11.30 -6.97
CA ILE A 102 -2.96 -11.27 -5.57
C ILE A 102 -3.59 -9.91 -5.30
N ARG A 103 -4.81 -9.90 -4.78
CA ARG A 103 -5.60 -8.70 -4.48
C ARG A 103 -6.11 -8.77 -3.06
N LEU A 104 -5.20 -8.61 -2.11
CA LEU A 104 -5.54 -8.60 -0.70
C LEU A 104 -6.43 -7.40 -0.35
N ARG A 105 -7.37 -7.68 0.55
CA ARG A 105 -8.38 -6.78 1.07
C ARG A 105 -8.40 -6.91 2.58
N ALA A 106 -8.01 -5.86 3.29
CA ALA A 106 -8.02 -5.84 4.75
C ALA A 106 -9.37 -5.37 5.27
N HIS A 107 -9.96 -6.09 6.21
CA HIS A 107 -11.16 -5.64 6.92
C HIS A 107 -10.79 -4.53 7.92
N VAL A 108 -11.47 -3.39 7.81
CA VAL A 108 -11.29 -2.21 8.66
C VAL A 108 -12.68 -1.80 9.10
N ASP A 109 -13.08 -2.26 10.29
CA ASP A 109 -14.45 -2.18 10.79
C ASP A 109 -15.44 -2.77 9.75
N GLU A 110 -16.45 -2.00 9.34
CA GLU A 110 -17.44 -2.37 8.33
C GLU A 110 -16.93 -2.20 6.89
N ASN A 111 -15.73 -1.63 6.70
CA ASN A 111 -15.17 -1.31 5.41
C ASN A 111 -14.04 -2.28 5.00
N VAL A 112 -13.62 -2.15 3.74
CA VAL A 112 -12.53 -2.94 3.17
C VAL A 112 -11.46 -2.02 2.60
N SER A 113 -10.21 -2.16 3.07
CA SER A 113 -9.06 -1.47 2.48
C SER A 113 -8.42 -2.29 1.39
N TRP A 114 -8.16 -1.65 0.24
CA TRP A 114 -7.22 -2.20 -0.73
C TRP A 114 -5.82 -2.22 -0.12
N VAL A 115 -5.18 -3.38 -0.17
CA VAL A 115 -3.81 -3.58 0.30
C VAL A 115 -2.87 -3.40 -0.88
N THR A 116 -1.91 -2.50 -0.72
CA THR A 116 -0.89 -2.24 -1.74
C THR A 116 0.39 -2.97 -1.38
N GLY A 117 0.91 -3.79 -2.30
CA GLY A 117 2.18 -4.48 -2.12
C GLY A 117 3.34 -3.79 -2.81
N PHE A 118 4.51 -3.85 -2.18
CA PHE A 118 5.80 -3.45 -2.74
C PHE A 118 6.84 -4.54 -2.44
N GLY A 119 7.93 -4.58 -3.20
CA GLY A 119 9.03 -5.49 -2.91
C GLY A 119 10.20 -5.40 -3.89
N PRO A 120 11.34 -6.03 -3.59
CA PRO A 120 12.57 -5.92 -4.39
C PRO A 120 12.57 -6.88 -5.59
N PHE A 121 11.41 -7.09 -6.21
CA PHE A 121 11.24 -8.13 -7.22
C PHE A 121 11.12 -7.56 -8.62
N ASP A 122 11.96 -8.05 -9.53
CA ASP A 122 11.96 -7.59 -10.93
C ASP A 122 10.68 -7.95 -11.69
N PHE A 123 9.92 -8.94 -11.20
CA PHE A 123 8.61 -9.30 -11.76
C PHE A 123 7.49 -8.32 -11.37
N LEU A 124 7.72 -7.42 -10.40
CA LEU A 124 6.73 -6.39 -10.07
C LEU A 124 6.86 -5.21 -11.04
N PRO A 125 5.76 -4.48 -11.29
CA PRO A 125 5.83 -3.21 -12.01
C PRO A 125 6.83 -2.26 -11.36
N LEU A 126 7.52 -1.43 -12.16
CA LEU A 126 8.57 -0.54 -11.65
C LEU A 126 8.13 0.39 -10.50
N THR A 127 6.84 0.78 -10.46
CA THR A 127 6.26 1.57 -9.37
C THR A 127 6.04 0.80 -8.06
N ARG A 128 6.24 -0.51 -8.08
CA ARG A 128 6.12 -1.44 -6.95
C ARG A 128 7.47 -2.01 -6.49
N GLN A 129 8.53 -1.76 -7.26
CA GLN A 129 9.88 -2.23 -6.95
C GLN A 129 10.53 -1.38 -5.85
N ALA A 130 10.48 -1.87 -4.61
CA ALA A 130 10.97 -1.19 -3.42
C ALA A 130 12.11 -1.98 -2.74
N PRO A 131 12.92 -1.37 -1.86
CA PRO A 131 14.06 -2.04 -1.22
C PRO A 131 13.69 -3.30 -0.43
N HIS A 132 12.53 -3.29 0.23
CA HIS A 132 12.02 -4.40 1.03
C HIS A 132 10.58 -4.72 0.66
N CYS A 133 10.16 -5.97 0.90
CA CYS A 133 8.76 -6.34 0.76
C CYS A 133 7.92 -5.59 1.78
N GLU A 134 6.80 -5.01 1.36
CA GLU A 134 5.91 -4.24 2.20
C GLU A 134 4.44 -4.44 1.80
N LEU A 135 3.56 -4.50 2.80
CA LEU A 135 2.13 -4.27 2.64
C LEU A 135 1.77 -2.91 3.25
N THR A 136 1.23 -2.01 2.43
CA THR A 136 0.69 -0.72 2.88
C THR A 136 -0.84 -0.77 2.88
N ILE A 137 -1.43 -0.44 4.02
CA ILE A 137 -2.86 -0.54 4.31
C ILE A 137 -3.33 0.80 4.87
N ARG A 138 -4.46 1.31 4.41
CA ARG A 138 -5.11 2.44 5.06
C ARG A 138 -6.14 1.92 6.05
N VAL A 139 -6.10 2.41 7.28
CA VAL A 139 -6.86 1.83 8.41
C VAL A 139 -7.92 2.78 8.97
N LYS A 140 -8.33 3.76 8.17
CA LYS A 140 -9.37 4.74 8.49
C LYS A 140 -10.24 5.00 7.26
N PRO A 141 -11.53 5.32 7.41
CA PRO A 141 -12.40 5.75 6.31
C PRO A 141 -11.89 7.01 5.63
N ARG A 142 -12.25 7.23 4.36
CA ARG A 142 -11.87 8.43 3.60
C ARG A 142 -12.22 9.69 4.40
N PRO A 143 -11.31 10.67 4.54
CA PRO A 143 -11.63 11.95 5.19
C PRO A 143 -12.69 12.69 4.37
N ASP A 144 -13.48 13.53 5.03
CA ASP A 144 -14.51 14.33 4.36
C ASP A 144 -13.87 15.46 3.52
N TYR A 145 -13.44 15.11 2.32
CA TYR A 145 -12.97 16.05 1.33
C TYR A 145 -14.14 16.47 0.45
N GLY A 146 -14.40 17.78 0.38
CA GLY A 146 -15.38 18.37 -0.52
C GLY A 146 -15.07 18.15 -2.01
N TRP A 147 -13.91 17.58 -2.33
CA TRP A 147 -13.51 17.20 -3.68
C TRP A 147 -12.96 15.76 -3.75
N HIS A 148 -13.24 15.12 -4.88
CA HIS A 148 -12.70 13.81 -5.23
C HIS A 148 -12.21 13.76 -6.68
N PHE A 149 -11.08 13.10 -6.92
CA PHE A 149 -10.56 12.89 -8.27
C PHE A 149 -11.40 11.88 -9.05
N LYS A 150 -11.83 10.82 -8.37
CA LYS A 150 -12.83 9.85 -8.81
C LYS A 150 -13.84 9.68 -7.68
N PRO A 151 -15.12 9.43 -7.98
CA PRO A 151 -16.11 9.14 -6.95
C PRO A 151 -15.60 8.00 -6.05
N PRO A 152 -15.65 8.15 -4.71
CA PRO A 152 -15.30 7.06 -3.81
C PRO A 152 -16.28 5.90 -4.03
N ILE A 153 -15.78 4.68 -3.91
CA ILE A 153 -16.63 3.48 -3.91
C ILE A 153 -17.05 3.26 -2.45
N GLU A 154 -18.36 3.15 -2.23
CA GLU A 154 -18.92 2.91 -0.89
C GLU A 154 -18.34 1.62 -0.29
N GLY A 155 -18.00 1.65 1.00
CA GLY A 155 -17.39 0.52 1.70
C GLY A 155 -15.89 0.29 1.39
N ILE A 156 -15.29 1.02 0.44
CA ILE A 156 -13.90 0.81 0.03
C ILE A 156 -12.99 1.93 0.52
N ILE A 157 -11.90 1.53 1.17
CA ILE A 157 -10.82 2.40 1.61
C ILE A 157 -9.66 2.30 0.61
N HIS A 158 -9.32 3.43 -0.01
CA HIS A 158 -8.19 3.54 -0.92
C HIS A 158 -7.02 4.26 -0.23
N LEU A 159 -5.79 3.75 -0.41
CA LEU A 159 -4.58 4.32 0.18
C LEU A 159 -4.32 5.81 -0.17
N ALA A 160 -4.71 6.25 -1.37
CA ALA A 160 -4.54 7.63 -1.82
C ALA A 160 -5.55 8.61 -1.20
N ASP A 161 -6.54 8.09 -0.45
CA ASP A 161 -7.44 8.90 0.39
C ASP A 161 -6.82 9.16 1.78
N LEU A 162 -5.49 9.07 1.91
CA LEU A 162 -4.78 9.41 3.15
C LEU A 162 -5.16 10.82 3.62
N ASP A 163 -5.27 11.02 4.94
CA ASP A 163 -5.59 12.34 5.47
C ASP A 163 -4.40 13.31 5.33
N MET A 164 -4.39 14.07 4.24
CA MET A 164 -3.37 15.06 3.92
C MET A 164 -3.61 16.38 4.68
N VAL A 165 -3.70 16.30 6.00
CA VAL A 165 -3.97 17.43 6.92
C VAL A 165 -3.10 18.65 6.57
N GLY A 166 -3.78 19.79 6.43
CA GLY A 166 -3.17 21.08 6.11
C GLY A 166 -2.92 21.34 4.62
N LEU A 167 -3.33 20.45 3.71
CA LEU A 167 -3.35 20.73 2.28
C LEU A 167 -4.72 21.24 1.82
N SER A 168 -4.70 22.22 0.91
CA SER A 168 -5.90 22.71 0.24
C SER A 168 -6.32 21.80 -0.92
N ASP A 169 -7.59 21.87 -1.33
CA ASP A 169 -8.12 21.14 -2.50
C ASP A 169 -7.30 21.35 -3.76
N LYS A 170 -6.80 22.56 -3.99
CA LYS A 170 -5.91 22.87 -5.12
C LYS A 170 -4.64 22.02 -5.08
N ASN A 171 -4.05 21.85 -3.90
CA ASN A 171 -2.86 21.03 -3.72
C ASN A 171 -3.19 19.54 -3.80
N LEU A 172 -4.32 19.09 -3.27
CA LEU A 172 -4.79 17.70 -3.43
C LEU A 172 -4.97 17.34 -4.92
N ARG A 173 -5.63 18.21 -5.70
CA ARG A 173 -5.78 18.06 -7.16
C ARG A 173 -4.43 17.97 -7.86
N ARG A 174 -3.47 18.81 -7.46
CA ARG A 174 -2.12 18.77 -8.01
C ARG A 174 -1.42 17.45 -7.70
N LEU A 175 -1.53 16.93 -6.47
CA LEU A 175 -0.94 15.64 -6.11
C LEU A 175 -1.51 14.49 -6.95
N TRP A 176 -2.82 14.49 -7.22
CA TRP A 176 -3.43 13.51 -8.14
C TRP A 176 -2.87 13.58 -9.55
N GLN A 177 -2.80 14.78 -10.13
CA GLN A 177 -2.25 14.99 -11.47
C GLN A 177 -0.79 14.54 -11.56
N VAL A 178 0.03 14.94 -10.58
CA VAL A 178 1.44 14.55 -10.51
C VAL A 178 1.58 13.05 -10.34
N SER A 179 0.72 12.41 -9.54
CA SER A 179 0.75 10.95 -9.37
C SER A 179 0.50 10.25 -10.70
N PHE A 180 -0.57 10.62 -11.41
CA PHE A 180 -0.89 10.02 -12.71
C PHE A 180 0.26 10.19 -13.72
N GLN A 181 0.78 11.42 -13.87
CA GLN A 181 1.89 11.71 -14.78
C GLN A 181 3.18 10.98 -14.40
N THR A 182 3.50 10.88 -13.10
CA THR A 182 4.71 10.22 -12.63
C THR A 182 4.61 8.71 -12.81
N THR A 183 3.49 8.10 -12.42
CA THR A 183 3.24 6.66 -12.65
C THR A 183 3.37 6.33 -14.13
N GLN A 184 2.75 7.11 -15.03
CA GLN A 184 2.87 6.89 -16.47
C GLN A 184 4.31 6.99 -16.97
N LYS A 185 5.06 7.98 -16.48
CA LYS A 185 6.47 8.16 -16.83
C LYS A 185 7.33 6.98 -16.37
N ILE A 186 7.11 6.48 -15.16
CA ILE A 186 7.88 5.36 -14.59
C ILE A 186 7.57 4.07 -15.33
N LEU A 187 6.30 3.80 -15.63
CA LEU A 187 5.88 2.59 -16.33
C LEU A 187 6.19 2.64 -17.83
N GLY A 188 6.25 3.83 -18.43
CA GLY A 188 6.30 4.02 -19.89
C GLY A 188 4.94 3.85 -20.59
N HIS A 189 3.87 3.59 -19.83
CA HIS A 189 2.50 3.43 -20.32
C HIS A 189 1.47 3.88 -19.26
N ALA A 190 0.19 3.91 -19.65
CA ALA A 190 -0.91 4.16 -18.69
C ALA A 190 -1.00 3.02 -17.65
N PRO A 191 -1.33 3.29 -16.38
CA PRO A 191 -1.51 2.25 -15.37
C PRO A 191 -2.51 1.19 -15.85
N ASP A 192 -2.17 -0.07 -15.61
CA ASP A 192 -2.91 -1.27 -16.01
C ASP A 192 -3.28 -2.11 -14.78
N ASP A 193 -3.84 -3.31 -14.99
CA ASP A 193 -4.24 -4.17 -13.89
C ASP A 193 -3.07 -4.66 -13.02
N GLU A 194 -1.85 -4.74 -13.56
CA GLU A 194 -0.66 -5.17 -12.82
C GLU A 194 -0.15 -4.07 -11.88
N SER A 195 -0.15 -2.83 -12.36
CA SER A 195 0.33 -1.66 -11.63
C SER A 195 -0.76 -0.96 -10.80
N ALA A 196 -2.03 -1.33 -10.96
CA ALA A 196 -3.15 -0.71 -10.26
C ALA A 196 -3.07 -0.83 -8.73
N ALA A 197 -3.65 0.15 -8.02
CA ALA A 197 -3.72 0.16 -6.56
C ALA A 197 -4.51 -1.00 -5.95
N LYS A 198 -5.50 -1.53 -6.68
CA LYS A 198 -6.31 -2.70 -6.27
C LYS A 198 -5.55 -4.03 -6.33
N THR A 199 -4.38 -4.06 -6.98
CA THR A 199 -3.53 -5.24 -7.13
C THR A 199 -2.39 -5.14 -6.12
N THR A 200 -2.33 -6.13 -5.22
CA THR A 200 -1.32 -6.19 -4.16
C THR A 200 0.00 -6.68 -4.73
N PHE A 201 -0.01 -7.85 -5.39
CA PHE A 201 1.15 -8.40 -6.09
C PHE A 201 0.71 -9.06 -7.41
N VAL A 202 1.64 -9.11 -8.35
CA VAL A 202 1.56 -9.97 -9.53
C VAL A 202 2.82 -10.81 -9.53
N ILE A 203 2.68 -12.13 -9.58
CA ILE A 203 3.81 -13.05 -9.51
C ILE A 203 3.76 -14.03 -10.70
N PRO A 204 4.92 -14.46 -11.23
CA PRO A 204 4.96 -15.53 -12.22
C PRO A 204 4.51 -16.87 -11.63
N ILE A 205 3.84 -17.68 -12.45
CA ILE A 205 3.45 -19.08 -12.15
C ILE A 205 4.51 -20.05 -12.68
#